data_AF-A0A4R1JU46-F1
#
_entry.id   AF-A0A4R1JU46-F1
#
_cell.length_a   1.000
_cell.length_b   1.000
_cell.length_c   1.000
_cell.angle_alpha   90.00
_cell.angle_beta   90.00
_cell.angle_gamma   90.00
#
_symmetry.space_group_name_H-M   'P 1'
#
loop_
_entity.id
_entity.type
_entity.pdbx_description
1 polymer ?
#
loop_
_entity_poly.entity_id
_entity_poly.type
_entity_poly.pdbx_seq_one_letter_code
_entity_poly.pdbx_strand_id
1 'polypeptide(L)'
;MTGNFLKEKLQLLDIQLVDLSKNLQITPQSLNSRFKTKDVTISFLIELCEAVKKSPYYFLKGSEYEKYFVLNDSVLKSDVPTENSNVISEKVKLLEEQNQLLKDSKEQLQEMIILYKEKIKNLENNTTGNSDRSHIA
;
A
#
# COMPACT_ATOMS: atom_id res chain seq x y z
N MET A 1 6.21 12.62 28.82
CA MET A 1 5.33 12.21 27.69
C MET A 1 5.27 10.69 27.67
N THR A 2 4.10 10.06 27.50
CA THR A 2 3.98 8.58 27.59
C THR A 2 4.36 7.90 26.27
N GLY A 3 4.90 6.68 26.35
CA GLY A 3 5.22 5.89 25.15
C GLY A 3 3.99 5.48 24.34
N ASN A 4 2.86 5.21 25.00
CA ASN A 4 1.59 4.92 24.33
C ASN A 4 1.12 6.10 23.45
N PHE A 5 1.23 7.33 23.95
CA PHE A 5 0.85 8.52 23.19
C PHE A 5 1.71 8.67 21.93
N LEU A 6 3.03 8.47 22.04
CA LEU A 6 3.92 8.47 20.87
C LEU A 6 3.53 7.39 19.85
N LYS A 7 3.21 6.19 20.32
CA LYS A 7 2.79 5.08 19.47
C LYS A 7 1.52 5.40 18.69
N GLU A 8 0.50 5.98 19.34
CA GLU A 8 -0.73 6.42 18.69
C GLU A 8 -0.45 7.48 17.61
N LYS A 9 0.39 8.47 17.92
CA LYS A 9 0.80 9.52 16.96
C LYS A 9 1.51 8.96 15.74
N LEU A 10 2.32 7.92 15.93
CA LEU A 10 3.03 7.25 14.84
C LEU A 10 2.09 6.42 13.96
N GLN A 11 1.07 5.80 14.55
CA GLN A 11 0.03 5.08 13.80
C GLN A 11 -0.78 6.03 12.92
N LEU A 12 -1.07 7.26 13.40
CA LEU A 12 -1.74 8.29 12.59
C LEU A 12 -0.91 8.77 11.39
N LEU A 13 0.41 8.57 11.42
CA LEU A 13 1.31 8.90 10.30
C LEU A 13 1.43 7.77 9.27
N ASP A 14 0.67 6.69 9.42
CA ASP A 14 0.78 5.46 8.61
C ASP A 14 2.20 4.84 8.65
N ILE A 15 2.90 5.04 9.76
CA ILE A 15 4.26 4.51 9.96
C ILE A 15 4.16 3.11 10.55
N GLN A 16 4.65 2.11 9.80
CA GLN A 16 4.76 0.76 10.31
C GLN A 16 5.86 0.66 11.38
N LEU A 17 5.52 0.10 12.54
CA LEU A 17 6.46 -0.06 13.66
C LEU A 17 7.66 -0.96 13.30
N VAL A 18 7.46 -1.88 12.35
CA VAL A 18 8.53 -2.73 11.83
C VAL A 18 9.58 -1.88 11.12
N ASP A 19 9.17 -0.95 10.26
CA ASP A 19 10.11 -0.09 9.53
C ASP A 19 10.74 0.96 10.44
N LEU A 20 9.97 1.47 11.41
CA LEU A 20 10.52 2.33 12.46
C LEU A 20 11.63 1.63 13.26
N SER A 21 11.47 0.34 13.58
CA SER A 21 12.51 -0.42 14.30
C SER A 21 13.80 -0.56 13.50
N LYS A 22 13.70 -0.74 12.17
CA LYS A 22 14.86 -0.77 11.27
C LYS A 22 15.55 0.60 11.22
N ASN A 23 14.79 1.69 11.09
CA ASN A 23 15.34 3.04 11.03
C ASN A 23 16.06 3.44 12.33
N LEU A 24 15.53 2.99 13.47
CA LEU A 24 16.14 3.19 14.78
C LEU A 24 17.27 2.20 15.10
N GLN A 25 17.54 1.23 14.22
CA GLN A 25 18.52 0.16 14.44
C GLN A 25 18.31 -0.62 15.75
N ILE A 26 17.05 -0.82 16.15
CA ILE A 26 16.68 -1.57 17.34
C ILE A 26 15.74 -2.72 17.00
N THR A 27 15.66 -3.73 17.85
CA THR A 27 14.71 -4.82 17.66
C THR A 27 13.26 -4.35 17.87
N PRO A 28 12.28 -4.97 17.20
CA PRO A 28 10.87 -4.71 17.46
C PRO A 28 10.46 -4.93 18.93
N GLN A 29 11.10 -5.87 19.64
CA GLN A 29 10.86 -6.04 21.08
C GLN A 29 11.36 -4.85 21.90
N SER A 30 12.56 -4.33 21.57
CA SER A 30 13.14 -3.16 22.24
C SER A 30 12.28 -1.91 22.01
N LEU A 31 11.84 -1.68 20.76
CA LEU A 31 10.92 -0.59 20.42
C LEU A 31 9.61 -0.68 21.20
N ASN A 32 9.00 -1.87 21.28
CA ASN A 32 7.80 -2.08 22.08
C ASN A 32 8.01 -1.86 23.58
N SER A 33 9.18 -2.23 24.11
CA SER A 33 9.54 -1.95 25.50
C SER A 33 9.58 -0.45 25.76
N ARG A 34 10.17 0.33 24.85
CA ARG A 34 10.24 1.79 24.92
C ARG A 34 8.87 2.46 24.82
N PHE A 35 7.92 1.90 24.06
CA PHE A 35 6.55 2.42 24.03
C PHE A 35 5.72 2.08 25.28
N LYS A 36 6.08 1.05 26.03
CA LYS A 36 5.40 0.69 27.29
C LYS A 36 5.82 1.56 28.47
N THR A 37 6.82 2.43 28.32
CA THR A 37 7.27 3.27 29.43
C THR A 37 6.24 4.36 29.73
N LYS A 38 6.05 4.63 31.03
CA LYS A 38 5.19 5.72 31.50
C LYS A 38 5.75 7.08 31.12
N ASP A 39 7.07 7.20 31.06
CA ASP A 39 7.74 8.39 30.59
C ASP A 39 8.82 8.04 29.58
N VAL A 40 8.87 8.83 28.52
CA VAL A 40 9.80 8.66 27.40
C VAL A 40 10.96 9.62 27.60
N THR A 41 12.17 9.07 27.53
CA THR A 41 13.37 9.88 27.63
C THR A 41 13.50 10.83 26.42
N ILE A 42 14.05 12.01 26.66
CA ILE A 42 14.31 13.00 25.61
C ILE A 42 15.24 12.43 24.54
N SER A 43 16.24 11.64 24.94
CA SER A 43 17.15 10.94 24.01
C SER A 43 16.38 10.06 23.02
N PHE A 44 15.46 9.23 23.51
CA PHE A 44 14.65 8.37 22.66
C PHE A 44 13.72 9.18 21.77
N LEU A 45 13.15 10.28 22.27
CA LEU A 45 12.31 11.15 21.46
C LEU A 45 13.08 11.75 20.28
N ILE A 46 14.33 12.21 20.50
CA ILE A 46 15.18 12.78 19.46
C ILE A 46 15.49 11.71 18.40
N GLU A 47 15.96 10.53 18.82
CA GLU A 47 16.23 9.39 17.93
C GLU A 47 15.01 9.04 17.08
N LEU A 48 13.82 9.02 17.70
CA LEU A 48 12.56 8.72 17.05
C LEU A 48 12.17 9.79 16.03
N CYS A 49 12.33 11.06 16.38
CA CYS A 49 12.06 12.19 15.48
C CYS A 49 12.96 12.18 14.24
N GLU A 50 14.24 11.85 14.41
CA GLU A 50 15.18 11.67 13.30
C GLU A 50 14.75 10.51 12.40
N ALA A 51 14.39 9.36 12.99
CA ALA A 51 13.96 8.17 12.26
C ALA A 51 12.68 8.39 11.44
N VAL A 52 11.76 9.25 11.91
CA VAL A 52 10.51 9.58 11.20
C VAL A 52 10.57 10.88 10.40
N LYS A 53 11.71 11.58 10.43
CA LYS A 53 11.90 12.91 9.79
C LYS A 53 10.82 13.91 10.21
N LYS A 54 10.49 13.95 11.51
CA LYS A 54 9.54 14.91 12.09
C LYS A 54 10.22 15.76 13.15
N SER A 55 9.71 16.96 13.34
CA SER A 55 10.17 17.83 14.43
C SER A 55 9.68 17.29 15.79
N PRO A 56 10.49 17.37 16.87
CA PRO A 56 10.03 17.03 18.22
C PRO A 56 8.77 17.77 18.66
N TYR A 57 8.57 19.00 18.18
CA TYR A 57 7.35 19.80 18.44
C TYR A 57 6.07 19.13 17.94
N TYR A 58 6.17 18.22 16.96
CA TYR A 58 5.04 17.44 16.46
C TYR A 58 4.42 16.54 17.54
N PHE A 59 5.22 16.09 18.50
CA PHE A 59 4.79 15.18 19.57
C PHE A 59 4.56 15.90 20.91
N LEU A 60 4.84 17.19 21.02
CA LEU A 60 4.60 17.94 22.25
C LEU A 60 3.15 18.38 22.36
N LYS A 61 2.54 18.15 23.54
CA LYS A 61 1.24 18.73 23.90
C LYS A 61 1.37 20.25 24.01
N GLY A 62 0.35 20.98 23.60
CA GLY A 62 0.30 22.44 23.55
C GLY A 62 1.00 23.05 22.33
N SER A 63 1.54 22.25 21.42
CA SER A 63 2.14 22.78 20.19
C SER A 63 1.07 23.13 19.15
N GLU A 64 1.43 23.99 18.19
CA GLU A 64 0.56 24.30 17.05
C GLU A 64 0.17 23.05 16.23
N TYR A 65 0.91 21.94 16.40
CA TYR A 65 0.63 20.69 15.71
C TYR A 65 -0.44 19.85 16.41
N GLU A 66 -0.73 20.10 17.70
CA GLU A 66 -1.70 19.32 18.46
C GLU A 66 -3.09 19.31 17.81
N LYS A 67 -3.48 20.43 17.18
CA LYS A 67 -4.74 20.59 16.44
C LYS A 67 -4.94 19.59 15.30
N TYR A 68 -3.86 19.06 14.70
CA TYR A 68 -3.95 18.08 13.61
C TYR A 68 -4.22 16.67 14.11
N PHE A 69 -4.29 16.46 15.43
CA PHE A 69 -4.51 15.13 16.01
C PHE A 69 -5.63 15.08 17.03
N VAL A 70 -6.18 16.22 17.42
CA VAL A 70 -7.45 16.25 18.15
C VAL A 70 -8.51 15.92 17.11
N LEU A 71 -8.79 14.62 16.94
CA LEU A 71 -10.04 14.18 16.34
C LEU A 71 -11.16 14.62 17.27
N ASN A 72 -11.63 15.85 17.08
CA ASN A 72 -12.93 16.23 17.58
C ASN A 72 -13.94 15.33 16.86
N ASP A 73 -14.65 14.47 17.60
CA ASP A 73 -15.79 13.70 17.06
C ASP A 73 -16.85 14.61 16.41
N SER A 74 -16.84 15.91 16.71
CA SER A 74 -17.66 16.90 16.02
C SER A 74 -17.20 17.16 14.57
N VAL A 75 -15.90 17.08 14.27
CA VAL A 75 -15.35 17.28 12.90
C VAL A 75 -15.69 16.10 12.00
N LEU A 76 -15.76 14.88 12.55
CA LEU A 76 -16.29 13.71 11.84
C LEU A 76 -17.79 13.83 11.51
N LYS A 77 -18.52 14.76 12.15
CA LYS A 77 -19.94 15.03 11.88
C LYS A 77 -20.20 16.32 11.09
N SER A 78 -19.29 17.29 11.12
CA SER A 78 -19.50 18.60 10.48
C SER A 78 -18.83 18.74 9.11
N ASP A 79 -17.82 17.92 8.79
CA ASP A 79 -17.10 17.97 7.50
C ASP A 79 -17.21 16.67 6.72
N VAL A 80 -18.41 16.08 6.66
CA VAL A 80 -18.79 15.34 5.45
C VAL A 80 -19.51 16.35 4.58
N PRO A 81 -18.87 16.92 3.55
CA PRO A 81 -19.61 17.57 2.47
C PRO A 81 -20.55 16.50 1.93
N THR A 82 -21.85 16.66 2.19
CA THR A 82 -22.91 15.79 1.66
C THR A 82 -22.94 15.80 0.12
N GLU A 83 -22.10 16.64 -0.51
CA GLU A 83 -21.84 16.68 -1.95
C GLU A 83 -20.85 15.59 -2.44
N ASN A 84 -20.00 15.01 -1.58
CA ASN A 84 -18.95 14.06 -2.00
C ASN A 84 -19.37 12.58 -2.03
N SER A 85 -20.54 12.23 -1.47
CA SER A 85 -20.98 10.82 -1.45
C SER A 85 -21.32 10.29 -2.86
N ASN A 86 -21.91 11.14 -3.71
CA ASN A 86 -22.18 10.78 -5.12
C ASN A 86 -20.89 10.66 -5.93
N VAL A 87 -19.93 11.58 -5.73
CA VAL A 87 -18.61 11.54 -6.41
C VAL A 87 -17.82 10.29 -6.04
N ILE A 88 -17.86 9.87 -4.77
CA ILE A 88 -17.22 8.63 -4.32
C ILE A 88 -17.93 7.42 -4.93
N SER A 89 -19.27 7.40 -4.94
CA SER A 89 -20.02 6.30 -5.55
C SER A 89 -19.77 6.17 -7.05
N GLU A 90 -19.65 7.28 -7.78
CA GLU A 90 -19.33 7.29 -9.21
C GLU A 90 -17.91 6.81 -9.47
N LYS A 91 -16.93 7.23 -8.68
CA LYS A 91 -15.55 6.74 -8.77
C LYS A 91 -15.44 5.25 -8.51
N VAL A 92 -16.21 4.72 -7.54
CA VAL A 92 -16.26 3.28 -7.26
C VAL A 92 -16.84 2.51 -8.45
N LYS A 93 -17.95 2.98 -9.04
CA LYS A 93 -18.51 2.36 -10.25
C LYS A 93 -17.56 2.39 -11.43
N LEU A 94 -16.90 3.53 -11.68
CA LEU A 94 -15.89 3.66 -12.73
C LEU A 94 -14.70 2.70 -12.53
N LEU A 95 -14.26 2.51 -11.29
CA LEU A 95 -13.19 1.56 -10.97
C LEU A 95 -13.64 0.10 -11.17
N GLU A 96 -14.88 -0.23 -10.82
CA GLU A 96 -15.47 -1.55 -11.08
C GLU A 96 -15.57 -1.84 -12.58
N GLU A 97 -16.03 -0.88 -13.38
CA GLU A 97 -16.09 -0.98 -14.84
C GLU A 97 -14.69 -1.17 -15.46
N GLN A 98 -13.70 -0.39 -15.02
CA GLN A 98 -12.32 -0.53 -15.50
C GLN A 98 -11.74 -1.91 -15.16
N ASN A 99 -11.99 -2.42 -13.96
CA ASN A 99 -11.54 -3.75 -13.56
C ASN A 99 -12.19 -4.86 -14.41
N GLN A 100 -13.46 -4.70 -14.76
CA GLN A 100 -14.14 -5.65 -15.63
C GLN A 100 -13.57 -5.63 -17.06
N LEU A 101 -13.36 -4.45 -17.64
CA LEU A 101 -12.74 -4.31 -18.97
C LEU A 101 -11.33 -4.91 -19.02
N LEU A 102 -10.54 -4.69 -17.96
CA LEU A 102 -9.20 -5.29 -17.82
C LEU A 102 -9.27 -6.82 -17.78
N LYS A 103 -10.27 -7.38 -17.11
CA LYS A 103 -10.48 -8.83 -17.02
C LYS A 103 -10.86 -9.40 -18.38
N ASP A 104 -11.81 -8.78 -19.07
CA ASP A 104 -12.26 -9.21 -20.41
C ASP A 104 -11.12 -9.14 -21.43
N SER A 105 -10.33 -8.06 -21.41
CA SER A 105 -9.16 -7.91 -22.29
C SER A 105 -8.09 -8.97 -22.02
N LYS A 106 -7.86 -9.30 -20.75
CA LYS A 106 -6.95 -10.39 -20.37
C LYS A 106 -7.43 -11.75 -20.91
N GLU A 107 -8.72 -12.04 -20.81
CA GLU A 107 -9.31 -13.29 -21.31
C GLU A 107 -9.16 -13.39 -22.85
N GLN A 108 -9.47 -12.33 -23.59
CA GLN A 108 -9.28 -12.28 -25.04
C GLN A 108 -7.82 -12.51 -25.46
N LEU A 109 -6.87 -11.92 -24.74
CA LEU A 109 -5.44 -12.12 -25.00
C LEU A 109 -5.02 -13.57 -24.73
N GLN A 110 -5.57 -14.21 -23.70
CA GLN A 110 -5.30 -15.61 -23.40
C GLN A 110 -5.83 -16.54 -24.49
N GLU A 111 -7.05 -16.30 -24.99
CA GLU A 111 -7.62 -17.07 -26.11
C GLU A 111 -6.77 -16.92 -27.39
N MET A 112 -6.37 -15.69 -27.72
CA MET A 112 -5.46 -15.42 -28.83
C MET A 112 -4.15 -16.21 -28.70
N ILE A 113 -3.54 -16.21 -27.51
CA ILE A 113 -2.30 -16.97 -27.26
C ILE A 113 -2.52 -18.47 -27.51
N ILE A 114 -3.66 -19.03 -27.10
CA ILE A 114 -3.99 -20.45 -27.34
C ILE A 114 -4.10 -20.71 -28.84
N LEU A 115 -4.85 -19.90 -29.58
CA LEU A 115 -5.01 -20.03 -31.03
C LEU A 115 -3.67 -19.94 -31.78
N TYR A 116 -2.80 -19.00 -31.38
CA TYR A 116 -1.47 -18.89 -31.98
C TYR A 116 -0.60 -20.10 -31.68
N LYS A 117 -0.65 -20.66 -30.46
CA LYS A 117 0.07 -21.89 -30.12
C LYS A 117 -0.40 -23.08 -30.95
N GLU A 118 -1.71 -23.24 -31.15
CA GLU A 118 -2.27 -24.30 -32.00
C GLU A 118 -1.86 -24.13 -33.46
N LYS A 119 -1.89 -22.90 -33.98
CA LYS A 119 -1.45 -22.60 -35.34
C LYS A 119 0.03 -22.92 -35.55
N ILE A 120 0.89 -22.55 -34.59
CA ILE A 120 2.32 -22.89 -34.62
C ILE A 120 2.50 -24.41 -34.65
N LYS A 121 1.84 -25.14 -33.75
CA LYS A 121 1.90 -26.61 -33.71
C LYS A 121 1.46 -27.27 -35.03
N ASN A 122 0.40 -26.76 -35.65
CA ASN A 122 -0.09 -27.28 -36.93
C ASN A 122 0.89 -27.00 -38.08
N LEU A 123 1.55 -25.84 -38.07
CA LEU A 123 2.60 -25.53 -39.05
C LEU A 123 3.82 -26.44 -38.87
N GLU A 124 4.26 -26.68 -37.63
CA GLU A 124 5.38 -27.59 -37.32
C GLU A 124 5.10 -29.02 -37.81
N ASN A 125 3.88 -29.53 -37.60
CA ASN A 125 3.46 -30.86 -38.07
C ASN A 125 3.40 -30.96 -39.60
N ASN A 126 3.01 -29.89 -40.30
CA ASN A 126 2.97 -29.87 -41.76
C ASN A 126 4.36 -29.78 -42.41
N THR A 127 5.33 -29.13 -41.74
CA THR A 127 6.73 -29.09 -42.21
C THR A 127 7.47 -30.41 -42.01
N THR A 128 7.15 -31.19 -40.98
CA THR A 128 7.78 -32.50 -40.71
C THR A 128 7.19 -33.63 -41.56
N GLY A 129 5.94 -33.54 -42.01
CA GLY A 129 5.33 -34.53 -42.91
C GLY A 129 5.75 -34.46 -44.39
N ASN A 130 6.38 -33.36 -44.82
CA ASN A 130 6.72 -33.12 -46.23
C ASN A 130 8.21 -33.37 -46.57
N SER A 131 9.09 -33.55 -45.58
CA SER A 131 10.51 -33.86 -45.81
C SER A 131 10.78 -35.32 -46.18
N ASP A 132 9.85 -36.25 -45.91
CA ASP A 132 10.04 -37.69 -46.19
C ASP A 132 9.57 -38.14 -47.58
N ARG A 133 9.00 -37.24 -48.41
CA ARG A 133 8.48 -37.60 -49.75
C ARG A 133 9.28 -37.05 -50.93
N SER A 134 10.37 -36.31 -50.71
CA SER A 134 11.17 -35.70 -51.79
C SER A 134 12.45 -36.47 -52.18
N HIS A 135 12.63 -37.70 -51.70
CA HIS A 135 13.80 -38.53 -52.05
C HIS A 135 13.42 -39.90 -52.65
N ILE A 136 12.49 -39.95 -53.59
CA ILE A 136 12.39 -41.07 -54.55
C ILE A 136 11.96 -40.51 -55.92
N ALA A 137 12.94 -40.11 -56.74
CA ALA A 137 12.88 -40.10 -58.20
C ALA A 137 14.30 -39.97 -58.75
#